data_AF-A0A9E6TVJ5-F1
#
_entry.id   AF-A0A9E6TVJ5-F1
#
_cell.length_a   1.000
_cell.length_b   1.000
_cell.length_c   1.000
_cell.angle_alpha   90.00
_cell.angle_beta   90.00
_cell.angle_gamma   90.00
#
_symmetry.space_group_name_H-M   'P 1'
#
loop_
_entity.id
_entity.type
_entity.pdbx_description
1 polymer ?
#
loop_
_entity_poly.entity_id
_entity_poly.type
_entity_poly.pdbx_seq_one_letter_code
_entity_poly.pdbx_strand_id
1 'polypeptide(L)'
;MVALSAAGLTGCTSPPSLSATVEPGVEMGDSYARVLAVVSRNNTVTRTIEGQALRAEGYSPMFKDCRSKYFIFQGDKGLQQVRLEPAPHLSVQRDCRRP
;
A
#
# COMPACT_ATOMS: atom_id res chain seq x y z
N MET A 1 46.72 31.18 10.70
CA MET A 1 47.09 29.83 10.25
C MET A 1 46.06 28.86 10.81
N VAL A 2 45.28 28.23 9.91
CA VAL A 2 44.50 26.98 10.02
C VAL A 2 43.76 26.65 11.33
N ALA A 3 42.43 26.58 11.25
CA ALA A 3 41.68 25.36 11.59
C ALA A 3 40.27 25.42 10.98
N LEU A 4 40.10 24.75 9.83
CA LEU A 4 38.77 24.37 9.33
C LEU A 4 38.24 23.26 10.24
N SER A 5 37.18 23.54 10.99
CA SER A 5 36.44 22.51 11.71
C SER A 5 35.47 21.83 10.75
N ALA A 6 35.87 20.68 10.22
CA ALA A 6 34.98 19.73 9.58
C ALA A 6 34.07 19.09 10.64
N ALA A 7 32.82 19.55 10.73
CA ALA A 7 31.77 18.81 11.42
C ALA A 7 31.01 17.99 10.37
N GLY A 8 31.51 16.78 10.15
CA GLY A 8 30.74 15.73 9.50
C GLY A 8 29.61 15.25 10.42
N LEU A 9 28.44 15.06 9.83
CA LEU A 9 27.57 13.88 9.93
C LEU A 9 26.16 14.35 9.56
N THR A 10 25.84 14.09 8.29
CA THR A 10 24.47 13.99 7.77
C THR A 10 23.63 13.18 8.76
N GLY A 11 22.86 13.88 9.60
CA GLY A 11 21.87 13.23 10.45
C GLY A 11 20.92 12.46 9.55
N CYS A 12 20.83 11.15 9.77
CA CYS A 12 19.83 10.30 9.15
C CYS A 12 18.47 10.96 9.35
N THR A 13 17.91 11.50 8.28
CA THR A 13 16.50 11.86 8.26
C THR A 13 15.76 10.58 8.60
N SER A 14 15.16 10.51 9.79
CA SER A 14 14.19 9.47 10.11
C SER A 14 13.25 9.36 8.91
N PRO A 15 13.03 8.16 8.34
CA PRO A 15 12.10 8.04 7.24
C PRO A 15 10.75 8.63 7.71
N PRO A 16 10.09 9.44 6.87
CA PRO A 16 8.82 10.03 7.23
C PRO A 16 7.89 8.91 7.70
N SER A 17 7.19 9.16 8.81
CA SER A 17 6.12 8.33 9.35
C SER A 17 5.32 7.70 8.21
N LEU A 18 5.30 6.36 8.16
CA LEU A 18 4.60 5.58 7.15
C LEU A 18 3.12 5.97 7.22
N SER A 19 2.70 6.86 6.31
CA SER A 19 1.33 7.35 6.28
C SER A 19 0.40 6.16 6.03
N ALA A 20 -0.46 5.87 7.01
CA ALA A 20 -1.47 4.83 6.89
C ALA A 20 -2.23 5.01 5.56
N THR A 21 -2.41 3.92 4.83
CA THR A 21 -3.20 3.98 3.60
C THR A 21 -4.68 3.91 3.92
N VAL A 22 -5.51 4.16 2.91
CA VAL A 22 -6.96 3.99 3.00
C VAL A 22 -7.38 2.50 3.10
N GLU A 23 -6.45 1.56 2.90
CA GLU A 23 -6.68 0.14 3.13
C GLU A 23 -6.22 -0.25 4.55
N PRO A 24 -7.10 -0.80 5.40
CA PRO A 24 -6.75 -1.16 6.77
C PRO A 24 -5.59 -2.16 6.84
N GLY A 25 -4.60 -1.87 7.69
CA GLY A 25 -3.43 -2.74 7.90
C GLY A 25 -2.37 -2.66 6.80
N VAL A 26 -2.50 -1.72 5.86
CA VAL A 26 -1.50 -1.44 4.81
C VAL A 26 -0.99 -0.02 4.99
N GLU A 27 0.34 0.13 5.01
CA GLU A 27 1.02 1.42 5.16
C GLU A 27 1.89 1.71 3.93
N MET A 28 2.06 3.00 3.59
CA MET A 28 3.06 3.37 2.57
C MET A 28 4.43 2.89 3.03
N GLY A 29 5.26 2.38 2.13
CA GLY A 29 6.55 1.76 2.42
C GLY A 29 6.49 0.27 2.71
N ASP A 30 5.30 -0.32 2.94
CA ASP A 30 5.19 -1.76 3.16
C ASP A 30 5.71 -2.57 1.98
N SER A 31 6.37 -3.70 2.28
CA SER A 31 6.90 -4.60 1.25
C SER A 31 5.76 -5.29 0.48
N TYR A 32 6.03 -5.69 -0.76
CA TYR A 32 5.08 -6.43 -1.60
C TYR A 32 4.48 -7.64 -0.87
N ALA A 33 5.33 -8.47 -0.25
CA ALA A 33 4.89 -9.67 0.45
C ALA A 33 3.99 -9.35 1.66
N ARG A 34 4.29 -8.28 2.40
CA ARG A 34 3.47 -7.83 3.54
C ARG A 34 2.10 -7.36 3.07
N VAL A 35 2.05 -6.49 2.06
CA VAL A 35 0.78 -6.01 1.51
C VAL A 35 -0.05 -7.16 0.96
N LEU A 36 0.56 -8.08 0.20
CA LEU A 36 -0.13 -9.26 -0.31
C LEU A 36 -0.72 -10.11 0.81
N ALA A 37 0.02 -10.37 1.88
CA ALA A 37 -0.41 -11.17 3.02
C ALA A 37 -1.57 -10.53 3.82
N VAL A 38 -1.62 -9.20 3.89
CA VAL A 38 -2.71 -8.47 4.54
C VAL A 38 -3.94 -8.42 3.63
N VAL A 39 -3.76 -7.96 2.39
CA VAL A 39 -4.86 -7.71 1.43
C VAL A 39 -5.59 -9.00 1.08
N SER A 40 -4.88 -10.12 0.92
CA SER A 40 -5.46 -11.42 0.52
C SER A 40 -6.40 -12.05 1.56
N ARG A 41 -6.38 -11.60 2.82
CA ARG A 41 -7.27 -12.12 3.87
C ARG A 41 -8.73 -11.78 3.58
N ASN A 42 -8.98 -10.54 3.16
CA ASN A 42 -10.32 -9.97 3.09
C ASN A 42 -10.70 -9.47 1.69
N ASN A 43 -9.77 -9.53 0.74
CA ASN A 43 -10.01 -9.17 -0.66
C ASN A 43 -9.73 -10.38 -1.57
N THR A 44 -10.26 -10.32 -2.78
CA THR A 44 -9.92 -11.24 -3.87
C THR A 44 -8.79 -10.63 -4.67
N VAL A 45 -7.61 -11.25 -4.63
CA VAL A 45 -6.48 -10.81 -5.46
C VAL A 45 -6.73 -11.24 -6.90
N THR A 46 -6.85 -10.28 -7.81
CA THR A 46 -7.18 -10.53 -9.22
C THR A 46 -5.98 -10.42 -10.14
N ARG A 47 -4.91 -9.73 -9.71
CA ARG A 47 -3.66 -9.66 -10.46
C ARG A 47 -2.46 -9.37 -9.55
N THR A 48 -1.35 -10.01 -9.86
CA THR A 48 -0.06 -9.82 -9.19
C THR A 48 1.03 -9.58 -10.24
N ILE A 49 1.90 -8.62 -9.95
CA ILE A 49 3.19 -8.44 -10.61
C ILE A 49 4.20 -8.30 -9.47
N GLU A 50 4.98 -9.35 -9.26
CA GLU A 50 5.84 -9.47 -8.08
C GLU A 50 6.77 -8.25 -7.92
N GLY A 51 6.74 -7.65 -6.73
CA GLY A 51 7.56 -6.47 -6.40
C GLY A 51 7.15 -5.15 -7.07
N GLN A 52 6.14 -5.15 -7.95
CA GLN A 52 5.75 -3.96 -8.72
C GLN A 52 4.30 -3.54 -8.53
N ALA A 53 3.36 -4.49 -8.58
CA ALA A 53 1.93 -4.17 -8.49
C ALA A 53 1.08 -5.31 -7.94
N LEU A 54 0.03 -4.92 -7.21
CA LEU A 54 -1.02 -5.83 -6.74
C LEU A 54 -2.38 -5.19 -7.07
N ARG A 55 -3.28 -5.98 -7.66
CA ARG A 55 -4.69 -5.62 -7.84
C ARG A 55 -5.54 -6.57 -7.01
N ALA A 56 -6.38 -5.99 -6.17
CA ALA A 56 -7.34 -6.73 -5.36
C ALA A 56 -8.72 -6.09 -5.47
N GLU A 57 -9.75 -6.91 -5.34
CA GLU A 57 -11.14 -6.48 -5.37
C GLU A 57 -11.80 -6.88 -4.05
N GLY A 58 -12.56 -5.95 -3.47
CA GLY A 58 -13.23 -6.21 -2.20
C GLY A 58 -13.87 -4.96 -1.62
N TYR A 59 -14.51 -5.15 -0.46
CA TYR A 59 -15.18 -4.07 0.24
C TYR A 59 -14.18 -3.03 0.74
N SER A 60 -14.46 -1.75 0.53
CA SER A 60 -13.72 -0.63 1.11
C SER A 60 -14.48 -0.08 2.32
N PRO A 61 -13.95 -0.19 3.54
CA PRO A 61 -14.57 0.41 4.72
C PRO A 61 -14.70 1.94 4.63
N MET A 62 -13.75 2.59 3.94
CA MET A 62 -13.74 4.04 3.76
C MET A 62 -14.92 4.51 2.91
N PHE A 63 -15.19 3.86 1.78
CA PHE A 63 -16.24 4.25 0.83
C PHE A 63 -17.57 3.53 1.05
N LYS A 64 -17.58 2.49 1.88
CA LYS A 64 -18.74 1.63 2.16
C LYS A 64 -19.32 0.93 0.92
N ASP A 65 -18.47 0.67 -0.07
CA ASP A 65 -18.82 0.01 -1.33
C ASP A 65 -17.71 -0.94 -1.79
N CYS A 66 -17.92 -1.57 -2.96
CA CYS A 66 -16.98 -2.51 -3.55
C CYS A 66 -16.03 -1.77 -4.51
N ARG A 67 -14.74 -1.99 -4.34
CA ARG A 67 -13.70 -1.27 -5.08
C ARG A 67 -12.67 -2.22 -5.67
N SER A 68 -12.18 -1.86 -6.85
CA SER A 68 -10.90 -2.33 -7.34
C SER A 68 -9.80 -1.50 -6.66
N LYS A 69 -8.88 -2.18 -6.00
CA LYS A 69 -7.79 -1.62 -5.21
C LYS A 69 -6.47 -1.93 -5.91
N TYR A 70 -5.69 -0.91 -6.20
CA TYR A 70 -4.41 -1.01 -6.87
C TYR A 70 -3.31 -0.54 -5.93
N PHE A 71 -2.30 -1.38 -5.74
CA PHE A 71 -1.15 -1.12 -4.90
C PHE A 71 0.09 -1.12 -5.79
N ILE A 72 0.81 -0.01 -5.83
CA ILE A 72 1.97 0.17 -6.71
C ILE A 72 3.23 0.30 -5.86
N PHE A 73 4.22 -0.53 -6.17
CA PHE A 73 5.47 -0.65 -5.43
C PHE A 73 6.62 -0.08 -6.25
N GLN A 74 7.63 0.48 -5.56
CA GLN A 74 8.84 0.99 -6.19
C GLN A 74 10.08 0.35 -5.58
N GLY A 75 10.38 -0.89 -6.00
CA GLY A 75 11.54 -1.64 -5.55
C GLY A 75 11.67 -1.67 -4.02
N ASP A 76 12.85 -1.31 -3.55
CA ASP A 76 13.26 -1.27 -2.15
C ASP A 76 12.59 -0.16 -1.33
N LYS A 77 11.86 0.76 -1.95
CA LYS A 77 11.01 1.72 -1.24
C LYS A 77 9.66 1.13 -0.81
N GLY A 78 9.30 -0.06 -1.29
CA GLY A 78 8.02 -0.70 -0.98
C GLY A 78 6.82 0.03 -1.62
N LEU A 79 5.66 -0.06 -0.98
CA LEU A 79 4.40 0.51 -1.46
C LEU A 79 4.48 2.04 -1.55
N GLN A 80 4.25 2.61 -2.72
CA GLN A 80 4.29 4.06 -2.93
C GLN A 80 2.91 4.66 -3.21
N GLN A 81 1.97 3.85 -3.71
CA GLN A 81 0.67 4.36 -4.10
C GLN A 81 -0.42 3.32 -3.88
N VAL A 82 -1.56 3.79 -3.40
CA VAL A 82 -2.81 3.05 -3.31
C VAL A 82 -3.90 3.82 -4.06
N ARG A 83 -4.58 3.17 -5.00
CA ARG A 83 -5.69 3.74 -5.75
C ARG A 83 -6.93 2.87 -5.62
N LEU A 84 -8.09 3.49 -5.40
CA LEU A 84 -9.37 2.80 -5.29
C LEU A 84 -10.32 3.31 -6.37
N GLU A 85 -10.85 2.38 -7.16
CA GLU A 85 -11.80 2.66 -8.23
C GLU A 85 -13.11 1.91 -7.97
N PRO A 86 -14.29 2.49 -8.28
CA PRO A 86 -15.56 1.77 -8.21
C PRO A 86 -15.51 0.45 -8.98
N ALA A 87 -16.05 -0.62 -8.39
CA ALA A 87 -16.17 -1.92 -9.04
C ALA A 87 -17.66 -2.24 -9.26
N PRO A 88 -18.32 -1.62 -10.27
CA PRO A 88 -19.76 -1.81 -10.50
C PRO A 88 -20.12 -3.24 -10.92
N HIS A 89 -19.14 -4.04 -11.34
CA HIS A 89 -19.31 -5.46 -11.63
C HIS A 89 -19.42 -6.33 -10.37
N LEU A 90 -19.15 -5.78 -9.18
CA LEU A 90 -19.27 -6.47 -7.91
C LEU A 90 -20.49 -5.97 -7.15
N SER A 91 -21.15 -6.88 -6.43
CA SER A 91 -22.20 -6.53 -5.48
C SER A 91 -21.78 -6.86 -4.06
N VAL A 92 -22.14 -5.99 -3.09
CA VAL A 92 -21.87 -6.20 -1.66
C VAL A 92 -22.43 -7.54 -1.16
N GLN A 93 -23.50 -8.04 -1.78
CA GLN A 93 -24.22 -9.25 -1.35
C GLN A 93 -23.71 -10.56 -1.96
N ARG A 94 -22.97 -10.54 -3.08
CA ARG A 94 -22.57 -11.78 -3.78
C ARG A 94 -21.05 -11.93 -3.95
N ASP A 95 -20.39 -10.92 -4.49
CA ASP A 95 -19.03 -11.09 -5.03
C ASP A 95 -17.99 -10.18 -4.34
N CYS A 96 -18.46 -9.31 -3.47
CA CYS A 96 -17.65 -8.37 -2.74
C CYS A 96 -17.28 -8.95 -1.38
N ARG A 97 -16.07 -9.51 -1.31
CA ARG A 97 -15.53 -10.07 -0.07
C ARG A 97 -15.44 -8.98 1.01
N ARG A 98 -15.93 -9.29 2.20
CA ARG A 98 -15.91 -8.42 3.38
C ARG A 98 -14.94 -8.98 4.42
N PRO A 99 -14.26 -8.12 5.19
CA PRO A 99 -13.51 -8.50 6.39
C PRO A 99 -14.36 -9.26 7.41
#